data_AF-A0A443S280-F1
#
_entry.id   AF-A0A443S280-F1
#
_cell.length_a   1.000
_cell.length_b   1.000
_cell.length_c   1.000
_cell.angle_alpha   90.00
_cell.angle_beta   90.00
_cell.angle_gamma   90.00
#
_symmetry.space_group_name_H-M   'P 1'
#
loop_
_entity.id
_entity.type
_entity.pdbx_description
1 polymer ?
#
loop_
_entity_poly.entity_id
_entity_poly.type
_entity_poly.pdbx_seq_one_letter_code
_entity_poly.pdbx_strand_id
1 'polypeptide(L)'
;MLVFRQILFFWSLIFVANANSDVYKERLLIKPLPEGQVYAYFEFTTLLNTSVDEIFWVNHFNFFPLSLGKFIASAKIQEIHFSLTKGFWRNNIWGYAVRDAPS
;
A
#
# COMPACT_ATOMS: atom_id res chain seq x y z
N MET A 1 -13.34 35.69 32.28
CA MET A 1 -13.86 35.53 30.89
C MET A 1 -12.76 35.48 29.83
N LEU A 2 -11.70 36.30 29.92
CA LEU A 2 -10.58 36.29 28.95
C LEU A 2 -9.72 35.01 28.95
N VAL A 3 -9.45 34.42 30.12
CA VAL A 3 -8.60 33.23 30.26
C VAL A 3 -9.23 31.98 29.62
N PHE A 4 -10.55 31.81 29.79
CA PHE A 4 -11.31 30.68 29.21
C PHE A 4 -11.31 30.72 27.67
N ARG A 5 -11.35 31.93 27.08
CA ARG A 5 -11.29 32.14 25.63
C ARG A 5 -9.90 31.81 25.05
N GLN A 6 -8.82 32.07 25.82
CA GLN A 6 -7.47 31.69 25.42
C GLN A 6 -7.22 30.18 25.50
N ILE A 7 -7.77 29.51 26.54
CA ILE A 7 -7.69 28.05 26.68
C ILE A 7 -8.42 27.34 25.52
N LEU A 8 -9.61 27.83 25.14
CA LEU A 8 -10.35 27.31 23.98
C LEU A 8 -9.60 27.52 22.66
N PHE A 9 -8.92 28.67 22.49
CA PHE A 9 -8.09 28.93 21.31
C PHE A 9 -6.90 27.96 21.22
N PHE A 10 -6.21 27.73 22.33
CA PHE A 10 -5.13 26.75 22.44
C PHE A 10 -5.62 25.32 22.16
N TRP A 11 -6.81 24.94 22.65
CA TRP A 11 -7.43 23.65 22.36
C TRP A 11 -7.78 23.50 20.88
N SER A 12 -8.22 24.56 20.21
CA SER A 12 -8.50 24.53 18.77
C SER A 12 -7.23 24.42 17.89
N LEU A 13 -6.11 25.00 18.34
CA LEU A 13 -4.83 24.95 17.63
C LEU A 13 -4.17 23.56 17.69
N ILE A 14 -4.42 22.78 18.74
CA ILE A 14 -3.90 21.41 18.89
C ILE A 14 -4.65 20.42 17.98
N PHE A 15 -5.89 20.74 17.58
CA PHE A 15 -6.74 19.82 16.81
C PHE A 15 -6.41 19.76 15.31
N VAL A 16 -5.56 20.67 14.80
CA VAL A 16 -5.10 20.64 13.40
C VAL A 16 -3.81 19.81 13.30
N ALA A 17 -3.89 18.53 13.67
CA ALA A 17 -2.89 17.57 13.25
C ALA A 17 -3.19 17.20 11.78
N ASN A 18 -2.39 17.71 10.85
CA ASN A 18 -2.44 17.27 9.45
C ASN A 18 -2.05 15.79 9.41
N ALA A 19 -3.05 14.91 9.36
CA ALA A 19 -2.86 13.52 9.01
C ALA A 19 -2.60 13.45 7.50
N ASN A 20 -1.34 13.59 7.11
CA ASN A 20 -0.86 13.17 5.79
C ASN A 20 -1.02 11.65 5.72
N SER A 21 -2.22 11.19 5.35
CA SER A 21 -2.56 9.76 5.35
C SER A 21 -2.07 9.08 4.07
N ASP A 22 -1.46 7.92 4.21
CA ASP A 22 -1.19 7.02 3.09
C ASP A 22 -2.49 6.64 2.37
N VAL A 23 -2.43 6.44 1.06
CA VAL A 23 -3.57 5.97 0.26
C VAL A 23 -3.43 4.48 0.03
N TYR A 24 -4.48 3.73 0.32
CA TYR A 24 -4.53 2.29 0.14
C TYR A 24 -5.75 1.89 -0.70
N LYS A 25 -5.54 1.04 -1.71
CA LYS A 25 -6.57 0.54 -2.63
C LYS A 25 -6.44 -0.97 -2.78
N GLU A 26 -7.57 -1.66 -2.65
CA GLU A 26 -7.67 -3.10 -2.87
C GLU A 26 -8.61 -3.38 -4.04
N ARG A 27 -8.31 -4.39 -4.85
CA ARG A 27 -9.17 -4.87 -5.92
C ARG A 27 -9.19 -6.39 -5.90
N LEU A 28 -10.38 -6.94 -6.05
CA LEU A 28 -10.61 -8.37 -6.15
C LEU A 28 -11.39 -8.66 -7.43
N LEU A 29 -10.80 -9.48 -8.28
CA LEU A 29 -11.49 -10.07 -9.42
C LEU A 29 -11.76 -11.54 -9.12
N ILE A 30 -13.02 -11.93 -9.20
CA ILE A 30 -13.47 -13.31 -9.06
C ILE A 30 -14.03 -13.75 -10.41
N LYS A 31 -13.55 -14.89 -10.91
CA LYS A 31 -14.00 -15.47 -12.17
C LYS A 31 -14.23 -16.98 -11.99
N PRO A 32 -15.42 -17.51 -12.32
CA PRO A 32 -15.63 -18.95 -12.35
C PRO A 32 -14.81 -19.58 -13.49
N LEU A 33 -14.26 -20.76 -13.25
CA LEU A 33 -13.53 -21.55 -14.23
C LEU A 33 -14.38 -22.75 -14.71
N PRO A 34 -14.13 -23.28 -15.93
CA PRO A 34 -14.94 -24.36 -16.51
C PRO A 34 -15.03 -25.64 -15.67
N GLU A 35 -14.02 -25.93 -14.86
CA GLU A 35 -13.95 -27.13 -14.01
C GLU A 35 -14.62 -26.94 -12.63
N GLY A 36 -15.40 -25.87 -12.44
CA GLY A 36 -16.05 -25.56 -11.16
C GLY A 36 -15.12 -24.93 -10.10
N GLN A 37 -13.88 -24.66 -10.48
CA GLN A 37 -12.94 -23.88 -9.67
C GLN A 37 -13.24 -22.38 -9.75
N VAL A 38 -12.66 -21.60 -8.84
CA VAL A 38 -12.78 -20.14 -8.83
C VAL A 38 -11.40 -19.52 -8.94
N TYR A 39 -11.21 -18.67 -9.95
CA TYR A 39 -10.05 -17.80 -10.04
C TYR A 39 -10.30 -16.53 -9.22
N ALA A 40 -9.43 -16.28 -8.24
CA ALA A 40 -9.40 -15.05 -7.46
C ALA A 40 -8.09 -14.31 -7.70
N TYR A 41 -8.17 -13.06 -8.15
CA TYR A 41 -7.04 -12.16 -8.32
C TYR A 41 -7.16 -11.00 -7.35
N PHE A 42 -6.14 -10.83 -6.51
CA PHE A 42 -6.05 -9.77 -5.53
C PHE A 42 -4.98 -8.76 -5.96
N GLU A 43 -5.34 -7.48 -6.02
CA GLU A 43 -4.42 -6.38 -6.26
C GLU A 43 -4.49 -5.42 -5.07
N PHE A 44 -3.33 -5.16 -4.47
CA PHE A 44 -3.16 -4.22 -3.36
C PHE A 44 -2.24 -3.11 -3.82
N THR A 45 -2.65 -1.85 -3.68
CA THR A 45 -1.88 -0.67 -4.06
C THR A 45 -1.80 0.29 -2.89
N THR A 46 -0.57 0.59 -2.45
CA THR A 46 -0.29 1.57 -1.39
C THR A 46 0.50 2.72 -1.98
N LEU A 47 0.04 3.96 -1.79
CA LEU A 47 0.80 5.18 -2.04
C LEU A 47 1.17 5.79 -0.70
N LEU A 48 2.46 5.84 -0.42
CA LEU A 48 3.00 6.45 0.78
C LEU A 48 3.08 7.96 0.58
N ASN A 49 2.66 8.73 1.58
CA ASN A 49 2.77 10.19 1.56
C ASN A 49 4.11 10.69 2.16
N THR A 50 5.11 9.82 2.18
CA THR A 50 6.44 10.06 2.74
C THR A 50 7.47 9.97 1.63
N SER A 51 8.41 10.91 1.57
CA SER A 51 9.49 10.86 0.58
C SER A 51 10.48 9.74 0.88
N VAL A 52 11.19 9.25 -0.15
CA VAL A 52 12.14 8.13 0.00
C VAL A 52 13.24 8.43 1.02
N ASP A 53 13.68 9.68 1.12
CA ASP A 53 14.70 10.11 2.08
C ASP A 53 14.17 10.12 3.53
N GLU A 54 12.89 10.41 3.72
CA GLU A 54 12.23 10.42 5.02
C GLU A 54 11.91 9.00 5.53
N ILE A 55 11.74 8.01 4.64
CA ILE A 55 11.44 6.61 4.98
C ILE A 55 12.46 6.04 5.99
N PHE A 56 13.73 6.46 5.93
CA PHE A 56 14.75 5.99 6.86
C PHE A 56 14.43 6.32 8.32
N TRP A 57 13.77 7.46 8.55
CA TRP A 57 13.41 7.97 9.88
C TRP A 57 12.00 7.54 10.34
N VAL A 58 11.26 6.84 9.48
CA VAL A 58 9.93 6.32 9.81
C VAL A 58 10.06 5.10 10.73
N ASN A 59 9.40 5.19 11.88
CA ASN A 59 9.33 4.07 12.84
C ASN A 59 8.17 3.11 12.55
N HIS A 60 7.12 3.57 11.87
CA HIS A 60 5.92 2.78 11.61
C HIS A 60 5.25 3.22 10.31
N PHE A 61 4.81 2.25 9.52
CA PHE A 61 3.95 2.43 8.35
C PHE A 61 2.61 1.75 8.60
N ASN A 62 1.53 2.34 8.10
CA ASN A 62 0.18 1.79 8.30
C ASN A 62 -0.08 0.56 7.41
N PHE A 63 0.29 0.64 6.13
CA PHE A 63 -0.06 -0.37 5.12
C PHE A 63 1.15 -1.02 4.43
N PHE A 64 2.35 -0.45 4.59
CA PHE A 64 3.56 -0.93 3.93
C PHE A 64 4.52 -1.59 4.93
N PRO A 65 5.14 -2.75 4.61
CA PRO A 65 6.03 -3.41 5.55
C PRO A 65 7.30 -2.56 5.83
N LEU A 66 7.53 -2.27 7.11
CA LEU A 66 8.66 -1.45 7.57
C LEU A 66 10.02 -1.98 7.12
N SER A 67 10.21 -3.31 7.15
CA SER A 67 11.46 -3.95 6.73
C SER A 67 11.80 -3.63 5.27
N LEU A 68 10.80 -3.65 4.39
CA LEU A 68 10.97 -3.35 2.98
C LEU A 68 11.20 -1.85 2.75
N GLY A 69 10.48 -0.99 3.48
CA GLY A 69 10.68 0.47 3.41
C GLY A 69 12.11 0.86 3.79
N LYS A 70 12.61 0.36 4.92
CA LYS A 70 13.98 0.61 5.37
C LYS A 70 15.03 0.10 4.38
N PHE A 71 14.79 -1.06 3.76
CA PHE A 71 15.67 -1.57 2.72
C PHE A 71 15.68 -0.69 1.46
N ILE A 72 14.52 -0.28 0.96
CA ILE A 72 14.41 0.62 -0.20
C ILE A 72 15.17 1.93 0.05
N ALA A 73 14.96 2.54 1.22
CA ALA A 73 15.63 3.78 1.59
C ALA A 73 17.15 3.62 1.71
N SER A 74 17.63 2.56 2.38
CA SER A 74 19.07 2.35 2.57
C SER A 74 19.80 2.01 1.27
N ALA A 75 19.14 1.26 0.37
CA ALA A 75 19.68 0.89 -0.93
C ALA A 75 19.47 1.96 -2.01
N LYS A 76 18.80 3.09 -1.70
CA LYS A 76 18.45 4.18 -2.62
C LYS A 76 17.78 3.67 -3.90
N ILE A 77 16.90 2.68 -3.76
CA ILE A 77 16.25 2.06 -4.90
C ILE A 77 15.08 2.93 -5.34
N GLN A 78 15.05 3.28 -6.63
CA GLN A 78 13.98 4.08 -7.22
C GLN A 78 12.73 3.25 -7.53
N GLU A 79 12.90 1.98 -7.90
CA GLU A 79 11.81 1.08 -8.30
C GLU A 79 12.14 -0.37 -7.96
N ILE A 80 11.17 -1.10 -7.41
CA ILE A 80 11.26 -2.54 -7.12
C ILE A 80 10.01 -3.23 -7.61
N HIS A 81 10.20 -4.32 -8.35
CA HIS A 81 9.15 -5.27 -8.68
C HIS A 81 9.53 -6.64 -8.11
N PHE A 82 8.62 -7.27 -7.37
CA PHE A 82 8.80 -8.62 -6.86
C PHE A 82 7.64 -9.50 -7.32
N SER A 83 7.97 -10.67 -7.88
CA SER A 83 6.98 -11.65 -8.31
C SER A 83 7.23 -12.98 -7.61
N LEU A 84 6.34 -13.38 -6.69
CA LEU A 84 6.30 -14.76 -6.22
C LEU A 84 5.32 -15.54 -7.07
N THR A 85 5.80 -16.20 -8.11
CA THR A 85 5.00 -17.17 -8.84
C THR A 85 5.20 -18.55 -8.21
N LYS A 86 4.13 -19.15 -7.70
CA LYS A 86 4.09 -20.59 -7.42
C LYS A 86 3.10 -21.24 -8.37
N GLY A 87 3.56 -22.23 -9.13
CA GLY A 87 2.74 -23.00 -10.05
C GLY A 87 2.83 -22.56 -11.51
N PHE A 88 2.22 -23.37 -12.38
CA PHE A 88 2.15 -23.14 -13.81
C PHE A 88 0.74 -22.68 -14.17
N TRP A 89 0.63 -21.51 -14.80
CA TRP A 89 -0.66 -20.96 -15.24
C TRP A 89 -1.10 -21.63 -16.54
N ARG A 90 -2.17 -22.42 -16.49
CA ARG A 90 -2.67 -23.17 -17.66
C ARG A 90 -3.58 -22.30 -18.52
N ASN A 91 -3.00 -21.44 -19.36
CA ASN A 91 -3.73 -20.52 -20.24
C ASN A 91 -4.86 -21.20 -21.05
N ASN A 92 -4.63 -22.42 -21.52
CA ASN A 92 -5.62 -23.16 -22.32
C ASN A 92 -6.90 -23.52 -21.53
N ILE A 93 -6.81 -23.68 -20.22
CA ILE A 93 -7.93 -24.12 -19.37
C ILE A 93 -8.49 -22.94 -18.56
N TRP A 94 -7.62 -22.03 -18.10
CA TRP A 94 -7.98 -20.95 -17.20
C TRP A 94 -8.14 -19.58 -17.89
N GLY A 95 -7.72 -19.47 -19.16
CA GLY A 95 -7.61 -18.21 -19.90
C GLY A 95 -6.35 -17.44 -19.50
N TYR A 96 -6.19 -16.21 -20.00
CA TYR A 96 -5.04 -15.36 -19.66
C TYR A 96 -5.14 -14.79 -18.24
N ALA A 97 -3.99 -14.52 -17.62
CA ALA A 97 -3.91 -13.85 -16.33
C ALA A 97 -4.34 -12.38 -16.45
N VAL A 98 -4.82 -11.79 -15.35
CA VAL A 98 -5.26 -10.37 -15.32
C VAL A 98 -4.11 -9.40 -15.55
N ARG A 99 -2.90 -9.75 -15.09
CA ARG A 99 -1.66 -9.07 -15.42
C ARG A 99 -0.69 -10.07 -16.02
N ASP A 100 0.03 -9.64 -17.03
CA ASP A 100 1.17 -10.37 -17.56
C ASP A 100 2.31 -10.41 -16.54
N ALA A 101 3.13 -11.44 -16.62
CA ALA A 101 4.37 -11.47 -15.88
C ALA A 101 5.26 -10.30 -16.34
N PRO A 102 6.01 -9.64 -15.43
CA PRO A 102 6.99 -8.65 -15.85
C PRO A 102 7.98 -9.28 -16.84
N SER A 103 8.26 -8.55 -17.92
CA SER A 103 9.18 -8.94 -19.00
C SER A 103 10.63 -8.95 -18.57
#